data_AF-A0A2G2G4D1-F1
#
_entry.id   AF-A0A2G2G4D1-F1
#
_cell.length_a   1.000
_cell.length_b   1.000
_cell.length_c   1.000
_cell.angle_alpha   90.00
_cell.angle_beta   90.00
_cell.angle_gamma   90.00
#
_symmetry.space_group_name_H-M   'P 1'
#
loop_
_entity.id
_entity.type
_entity.pdbx_description
1 polymer ?
#
loop_
_entity_poly.entity_id
_entity_poly.type
_entity_poly.pdbx_seq_one_letter_code
_entity_poly.pdbx_strand_id
1 'polypeptide(L)'
;MDQDEQQALAAFGALSHVSRLAIYKMLAARWPDQMMAGELAEVLGIGASTLSAHLSKLRQAGLIGVNRKGTSLFYFFNEVGTQKVSSYWADLAGAAIAAPIANRKPEVKAKRPPATAQAKPVPPSPKEAEATETTTPQAQTGRRTVLFLCTGNSARSILAESILNRLGSRDFVAFSAGSNPVGKIHPAASSLLGDYGYAVRNLSSKSWTEFAGTDAPALDMAITVCDDAADETCPVWPGGPIAAHWGLPDPAAVTGSKAQIAVAFEQTYEALEARISALLDLSMDEMDRAEMQLALNAIK
;
A
#
# COMPACT_ATOMS: atom_id res chain seq x y z
N MET A 1 -22.93 21.33 1.65
CA MET A 1 -22.18 20.63 0.60
C MET A 1 -23.10 20.58 -0.59
N ASP A 2 -22.67 21.19 -1.69
CA ASP A 2 -23.47 21.24 -2.91
C ASP A 2 -23.67 19.83 -3.48
N GLN A 3 -24.75 19.60 -4.22
CA GLN A 3 -25.02 18.31 -4.86
C GLN A 3 -23.90 17.94 -5.85
N ASP A 4 -23.37 18.93 -6.57
CA ASP A 4 -22.25 18.75 -7.49
C ASP A 4 -20.94 18.43 -6.74
N GLU A 5 -20.71 19.04 -5.58
CA GLU A 5 -19.57 18.75 -4.70
C GLU A 5 -19.65 17.33 -4.12
N GLN A 6 -20.83 16.91 -3.64
CA GLN A 6 -21.05 15.54 -3.17
C GLN A 6 -20.83 14.51 -4.27
N GLN A 7 -21.31 14.80 -5.48
CA GLN A 7 -21.14 13.92 -6.63
C GLN A 7 -19.66 13.84 -7.05
N ALA A 8 -18.93 14.97 -7.06
CA ALA A 8 -17.51 14.99 -7.35
C ALA A 8 -16.69 14.21 -6.31
N LEU A 9 -16.97 14.39 -5.02
CA LEU A 9 -16.32 13.62 -3.95
C LEU A 9 -16.59 12.12 -4.07
N ALA A 10 -17.83 11.73 -4.38
CA ALA A 10 -18.18 10.33 -4.62
C ALA A 10 -17.44 9.75 -5.84
N ALA A 11 -17.28 10.54 -6.91
CA ALA A 11 -16.52 10.16 -8.09
C ALA A 11 -15.02 10.01 -7.80
N PHE A 12 -14.39 10.97 -7.10
CA PHE A 12 -12.98 10.85 -6.72
C PHE A 12 -12.74 9.66 -5.81
N GLY A 13 -13.58 9.45 -4.80
CA GLY A 13 -13.48 8.26 -3.93
C GLY A 13 -13.78 6.94 -4.66
N ALA A 14 -14.59 6.96 -5.71
CA ALA A 14 -14.78 5.79 -6.56
C ALA A 14 -13.55 5.53 -7.46
N LEU A 15 -12.93 6.56 -8.02
CA LEU A 15 -11.76 6.42 -8.91
C LEU A 15 -10.44 6.23 -8.18
N SER A 16 -10.35 6.50 -6.88
CA SER A 16 -9.13 6.31 -6.08
C SER A 16 -8.71 4.85 -5.93
N HIS A 17 -9.58 3.89 -6.26
CA HIS A 17 -9.30 2.46 -6.14
C HIS A 17 -8.91 1.86 -7.49
N VAL A 18 -7.82 1.10 -7.52
CA VAL A 18 -7.20 0.56 -8.75
C VAL A 18 -8.18 -0.25 -9.60
N SER A 19 -8.87 -1.23 -9.02
CA SER A 19 -9.85 -2.05 -9.76
C SER A 19 -11.01 -1.22 -10.32
N ARG A 20 -11.50 -0.22 -9.58
CA ARG A 20 -12.57 0.67 -10.05
C ARG A 20 -12.09 1.57 -11.19
N LEU A 21 -10.86 2.08 -11.09
CA LEU A 21 -10.22 2.84 -12.16
C LEU A 21 -10.00 1.97 -13.41
N ALA A 22 -9.59 0.72 -13.25
CA ALA A 22 -9.41 -0.22 -14.37
C ALA A 22 -10.73 -0.52 -15.08
N ILE A 23 -11.80 -0.80 -14.33
CA ILE A 23 -13.17 -0.97 -14.87
C ILE A 23 -13.60 0.29 -15.63
N TYR A 24 -13.44 1.47 -15.01
CA TYR A 24 -13.81 2.73 -15.62
C TYR A 24 -13.03 3.01 -16.92
N LYS A 25 -11.71 2.81 -16.93
CA LYS A 25 -10.87 2.95 -18.13
C LYS A 25 -11.30 2.02 -19.25
N MET A 26 -11.62 0.76 -18.92
CA MET A 26 -12.05 -0.22 -19.91
C MET A 26 -13.39 0.15 -20.55
N LEU A 27 -14.37 0.58 -19.73
CA LEU A 27 -15.67 1.03 -20.23
C LEU A 27 -15.54 2.32 -21.03
N ALA A 28 -14.69 3.26 -20.62
CA ALA A 28 -14.43 4.50 -21.35
C ALA A 28 -13.76 4.23 -22.72
N ALA A 29 -12.79 3.32 -22.77
CA ALA A 29 -12.10 2.94 -24.00
C ALA A 29 -13.00 2.24 -25.03
N ARG A 30 -14.13 1.67 -24.58
CA ARG A 30 -15.11 1.00 -25.43
C ARG A 30 -16.36 1.83 -25.72
N TRP A 31 -16.48 3.04 -25.17
CA TRP A 31 -17.65 3.87 -25.41
C TRP A 31 -17.80 4.18 -26.92
N PRO A 32 -19.01 4.04 -27.51
CA PRO A 32 -20.33 3.90 -26.86
C PRO A 32 -20.80 2.46 -26.56
N ASP A 33 -19.95 1.44 -26.79
CA ASP A 33 -20.30 0.05 -26.54
C ASP A 33 -20.42 -0.28 -25.04
N GLN A 34 -21.14 -1.37 -24.74
CA GLN A 34 -21.41 -1.84 -23.38
C GLN A 34 -20.83 -3.24 -23.19
N MET A 35 -20.42 -3.56 -21.96
CA MET A 35 -19.83 -4.85 -21.64
C MET A 35 -20.65 -5.61 -20.61
N MET A 36 -20.71 -6.93 -20.73
CA MET A 36 -21.28 -7.76 -19.68
C MET A 36 -20.39 -7.80 -18.43
N ALA A 37 -21.00 -7.95 -17.26
CA ALA A 37 -20.25 -8.16 -16.02
C ALA A 37 -19.30 -9.38 -16.10
N GLY A 38 -19.70 -10.45 -16.78
CA GLY A 38 -18.85 -11.63 -16.98
C GLY A 38 -17.59 -11.32 -17.79
N GLU A 39 -17.73 -10.55 -18.88
CA GLU A 39 -16.59 -10.14 -19.71
C GLU A 39 -15.64 -9.21 -18.95
N LEU A 40 -16.19 -8.28 -18.15
CA LEU A 40 -15.38 -7.42 -17.28
C LEU A 40 -14.60 -8.25 -16.24
N ALA A 41 -15.23 -9.27 -15.65
CA ALA A 41 -14.60 -10.15 -14.67
C ALA A 41 -13.43 -10.93 -15.29
N GLU A 42 -13.67 -11.49 -16.47
CA GLU A 42 -12.69 -12.29 -17.21
C GLU A 42 -11.49 -11.45 -17.64
N VAL A 43 -11.73 -10.32 -18.32
CA VAL A 43 -10.64 -9.50 -18.88
C VAL A 43 -9.81 -8.83 -17.78
N LEU A 44 -10.43 -8.44 -16.66
CA LEU A 44 -9.72 -7.79 -15.55
C LEU A 44 -9.21 -8.77 -14.49
N GLY A 45 -9.52 -10.06 -14.59
CA GLY A 45 -9.17 -11.06 -13.57
C GLY A 45 -9.81 -10.80 -12.20
N ILE A 46 -10.98 -10.14 -12.15
CA ILE A 46 -11.66 -9.75 -10.90
C ILE A 46 -12.78 -10.76 -10.61
N GLY A 47 -12.80 -11.32 -9.40
CA GLY A 47 -13.87 -12.21 -8.96
C GLY A 47 -15.26 -11.56 -9.01
N ALA A 48 -16.30 -12.32 -9.36
CA ALA A 48 -17.64 -11.80 -9.64
C ALA A 48 -18.29 -11.01 -8.48
N SER A 49 -18.05 -11.43 -7.23
CA SER A 49 -18.54 -10.71 -6.03
C SER A 49 -17.85 -9.35 -5.86
N THR A 50 -16.52 -9.33 -5.97
CA THR A 50 -15.69 -8.12 -5.89
C THR A 50 -16.01 -7.14 -7.02
N LEU A 51 -16.16 -7.65 -8.25
CA LEU A 51 -16.56 -6.85 -9.40
C LEU A 51 -17.93 -6.20 -9.17
N SER A 52 -18.90 -6.95 -8.66
CA SER A 52 -20.25 -6.43 -8.38
C SER A 52 -20.21 -5.27 -7.37
N ALA A 53 -19.36 -5.36 -6.33
CA ALA A 53 -19.17 -4.29 -5.35
C ALA A 53 -18.57 -3.04 -6.01
N HIS A 54 -17.53 -3.21 -6.83
CA HIS A 54 -16.89 -2.12 -7.58
C HIS A 54 -17.83 -1.42 -8.56
N LEU A 55 -18.58 -2.21 -9.34
CA LEU A 55 -19.57 -1.69 -10.29
C LEU A 55 -20.69 -0.93 -9.58
N SER A 56 -21.14 -1.41 -8.41
CA SER A 56 -22.13 -0.70 -7.61
C SER A 56 -21.61 0.67 -7.16
N LYS A 57 -20.35 0.73 -6.69
CA LYS A 57 -19.74 1.98 -6.22
C LYS A 57 -19.53 2.99 -7.35
N LEU A 58 -19.04 2.54 -8.51
CA LEU A 58 -18.89 3.39 -9.70
C LEU A 58 -20.25 3.91 -10.20
N ARG A 59 -21.30 3.08 -10.15
CA ARG A 59 -22.66 3.48 -10.54
C ARG A 59 -23.25 4.49 -9.56
N GLN A 60 -23.07 4.28 -8.26
CA GLN A 60 -23.50 5.25 -7.23
C GLN A 60 -22.78 6.60 -7.38
N ALA A 61 -21.51 6.58 -7.78
CA ALA A 61 -20.75 7.77 -8.10
C ALA A 61 -21.14 8.42 -9.46
N GLY A 62 -22.05 7.81 -10.20
CA GLY A 62 -22.53 8.32 -11.49
C GLY A 62 -21.53 8.19 -12.64
N LEU A 63 -20.43 7.45 -12.48
CA LEU A 63 -19.37 7.34 -13.49
C LEU A 63 -19.66 6.29 -14.56
N ILE A 64 -20.51 5.31 -14.24
CA ILE A 64 -20.95 4.26 -15.17
C ILE A 64 -22.45 4.06 -15.08
N GLY A 65 -23.04 3.58 -16.16
CA GLY A 65 -24.43 3.15 -16.22
C GLY A 65 -24.56 1.64 -16.33
N VAL A 66 -25.79 1.14 -16.19
CA VAL A 66 -26.14 -0.26 -16.43
C VAL A 66 -27.45 -0.37 -17.18
N ASN A 67 -27.49 -1.23 -18.20
CA ASN A 67 -28.70 -1.65 -18.89
C ASN A 67 -28.93 -3.14 -18.62
N ARG A 68 -30.19 -3.51 -18.46
CA ARG A 68 -30.58 -4.91 -18.32
C ARG A 68 -31.16 -5.40 -19.64
N LYS A 69 -30.60 -6.48 -20.18
CA LYS A 69 -31.15 -7.19 -21.35
C LYS A 69 -31.39 -8.64 -20.95
N GLY A 70 -32.64 -8.98 -20.67
CA GLY A 70 -33.01 -10.28 -20.11
C GLY A 70 -32.43 -10.51 -18.71
N THR A 71 -31.67 -11.59 -18.55
CA THR A 71 -30.97 -11.95 -17.30
C THR A 71 -29.61 -11.30 -17.16
N SER A 72 -29.07 -10.71 -18.23
CA SER A 72 -27.71 -10.15 -18.25
C SER A 72 -27.70 -8.65 -18.00
N LEU A 73 -26.70 -8.19 -17.24
CA LEU A 73 -26.41 -6.79 -16.98
C LEU A 73 -25.25 -6.32 -17.86
N PHE A 74 -25.46 -5.21 -18.56
CA PHE A 74 -24.49 -4.58 -19.44
C PHE A 74 -24.12 -3.23 -18.87
N TYR A 75 -22.84 -3.03 -18.58
CA TYR A 75 -22.29 -1.81 -18.01
C TYR A 75 -21.69 -0.95 -19.10
N PHE A 76 -21.80 0.37 -18.96
CA PHE A 76 -21.34 1.32 -19.95
C PHE A 76 -20.78 2.59 -19.30
N PHE A 77 -19.90 3.27 -19.99
CA PHE A 77 -19.35 4.56 -19.56
C PHE A 77 -20.44 5.65 -19.54
N ASN A 78 -20.55 6.39 -18.44
CA ASN A 78 -21.49 7.50 -18.32
C ASN A 78 -20.80 8.84 -18.63
N GLU A 79 -20.91 9.28 -19.88
CA GLU A 79 -20.35 10.55 -20.37
C GLU A 79 -20.86 11.74 -19.56
N VAL A 80 -22.19 11.85 -19.36
CA VAL A 80 -22.81 12.98 -18.65
C VAL A 80 -22.33 13.06 -17.21
N GLY A 81 -22.28 11.92 -16.52
CA GLY A 81 -21.79 11.86 -15.13
C GLY A 81 -20.32 12.23 -15.02
N THR A 82 -19.49 11.78 -15.97
CA THR A 82 -18.07 12.12 -16.04
C THR A 82 -17.85 13.60 -16.33
N GLN A 83 -18.62 14.18 -17.24
CA GLN A 83 -18.49 15.58 -17.63
C GLN A 83 -18.78 16.54 -16.48
N LYS A 84 -19.73 16.19 -15.59
CA LYS A 84 -20.00 16.93 -14.34
C LYS A 84 -18.82 16.93 -13.38
N VAL A 85 -18.13 15.80 -13.23
CA VAL A 85 -16.94 15.70 -12.36
C VAL A 85 -15.79 16.50 -12.96
N SER A 86 -15.63 16.43 -14.29
CA SER A 86 -14.62 17.20 -15.01
C SER A 86 -14.87 18.71 -14.92
N SER A 87 -16.12 19.18 -15.04
CA SER A 87 -16.45 20.60 -14.92
C SER A 87 -16.21 21.11 -13.50
N TYR A 88 -16.62 20.34 -12.49
CA TYR A 88 -16.35 20.69 -11.08
C TYR A 88 -14.84 20.82 -10.81
N TRP A 89 -14.03 19.90 -11.33
CA TRP A 89 -12.56 19.99 -11.19
C TRP A 89 -11.98 21.20 -11.91
N ALA A 90 -12.48 21.51 -13.11
CA ALA A 90 -12.07 22.68 -13.88
C ALA A 90 -12.44 23.99 -13.17
N ASP A 91 -13.61 24.07 -12.54
CA ASP A 91 -14.04 25.25 -11.78
C ASP A 91 -13.18 25.44 -10.52
N LEU A 92 -12.89 24.34 -9.81
CA LEU A 92 -12.01 24.34 -8.63
C LEU A 92 -10.58 24.78 -8.99
N ALA A 93 -10.03 24.23 -10.07
CA ALA A 93 -8.70 24.60 -10.57
C ALA A 93 -8.69 26.03 -11.13
N GLY A 94 -9.75 26.44 -11.83
CA GLY A 94 -9.92 27.79 -12.36
C GLY A 94 -9.92 28.85 -11.26
N ALA A 95 -10.62 28.59 -10.15
CA ALA A 95 -10.58 29.46 -8.96
C ALA A 95 -9.17 29.55 -8.34
N ALA A 96 -8.42 28.45 -8.32
CA ALA A 96 -7.06 28.41 -7.77
C ALA A 96 -5.99 29.05 -8.70
N ILE A 97 -6.18 28.97 -10.02
CA ILE A 97 -5.27 29.49 -11.04
C ILE A 97 -5.53 30.98 -11.32
N ALA A 98 -6.77 31.46 -11.21
CA ALA A 98 -7.12 32.89 -11.40
C ALA A 98 -6.69 33.80 -10.23
N ALA A 99 -6.35 33.24 -9.06
CA ALA A 99 -5.88 34.02 -7.92
C ALA A 99 -4.44 34.52 -8.13
N PRO A 100 -4.17 35.85 -8.08
CA PRO A 100 -2.82 36.40 -8.18
C PRO A 100 -1.91 35.78 -7.13
N ILE A 101 -0.73 35.31 -7.53
CA ILE A 101 0.26 34.66 -6.66
C ILE A 101 0.57 35.52 -5.40
N ALA A 102 0.49 36.85 -5.52
CA ALA A 102 0.72 37.81 -4.44
C ALA A 102 -0.29 37.73 -3.27
N ASN A 103 -1.48 37.14 -3.46
CA ASN A 103 -2.53 37.04 -2.42
C ASN A 103 -2.61 35.66 -1.74
N ARG A 104 -1.70 34.74 -2.06
CA ARG A 104 -1.62 33.43 -1.39
C ARG A 104 -0.92 33.61 -0.02
N LYS A 105 -1.69 33.87 1.04
CA LYS A 105 -1.17 33.87 2.42
C LYS A 105 -0.75 32.45 2.82
N PRO A 106 0.50 32.22 3.23
CA PRO A 106 0.87 30.98 3.89
C PRO A 106 0.50 31.11 5.38
N GLU A 107 -0.59 30.49 5.81
CA GLU A 107 -0.80 30.22 7.24
C GLU A 107 -0.51 28.75 7.54
N VAL A 108 0.77 28.47 7.80
CA VAL A 108 1.18 27.34 8.63
C VAL A 108 2.07 27.89 9.74
N LYS A 109 1.47 28.17 10.90
CA LYS A 109 2.20 28.33 12.16
C LYS A 109 2.39 26.95 12.78
N ALA A 110 3.49 26.29 12.47
CA ALA A 110 4.03 25.21 13.29
C ALA A 110 5.41 25.65 13.81
N LYS A 111 5.49 25.91 15.12
CA LYS A 111 6.72 26.23 15.84
C LYS A 111 7.67 25.02 15.78
N ARG A 112 8.85 25.22 15.21
CA ARG A 112 9.99 24.30 15.31
C ARG A 112 10.71 24.54 16.65
N PRO A 113 10.96 23.53 17.50
CA PRO A 113 11.91 23.68 18.61
C PRO A 113 13.35 23.80 18.06
N PRO A 114 14.26 24.51 18.76
CA PRO A 114 15.59 24.78 18.27
C PRO A 114 16.50 23.54 18.35
N ALA A 115 17.35 23.40 17.33
CA ALA A 115 18.41 22.42 17.26
C ALA A 115 19.55 22.79 18.24
N THR A 116 19.94 21.86 19.09
CA THR A 116 21.21 21.88 19.81
C THR A 116 21.78 20.47 19.81
N ALA A 117 22.79 20.24 18.96
CA ALA A 117 23.80 19.23 19.20
C ALA A 117 25.04 19.60 18.38
N GLN A 118 26.11 19.96 19.09
CA GLN A 118 27.42 20.22 18.54
C GLN A 118 28.02 18.89 18.04
N ALA A 119 28.50 18.88 16.81
CA ALA A 119 29.25 17.77 16.24
C ALA A 119 30.63 17.66 16.94
N LYS A 120 31.01 16.44 17.31
CA LYS A 120 32.41 16.07 17.54
C LYS A 120 32.86 15.08 16.46
N PRO A 121 34.10 15.17 15.96
CA PRO A 121 34.59 14.34 14.86
C PRO A 121 34.95 12.93 15.34
N VAL A 122 34.56 11.91 14.57
CA VAL A 122 34.99 10.52 14.73
C VAL A 122 36.23 10.29 13.85
N PRO A 123 37.34 9.74 14.38
CA PRO A 123 38.56 9.45 13.62
C PRO A 123 38.41 8.15 12.77
N PRO A 124 39.28 7.93 11.76
CA PRO A 124 39.04 6.95 10.72
C PRO A 124 39.36 5.50 11.11
N SER A 125 38.69 4.60 10.38
CA SER A 125 38.74 3.14 10.39
C SER A 125 40.14 2.51 10.38
N PRO A 126 40.24 1.21 10.71
CA PRO A 126 41.22 0.33 10.10
C PRO A 126 40.57 -0.81 9.29
N LYS A 127 40.91 -0.81 8.00
CA LYS A 127 41.42 -1.89 7.14
C LYS A 127 40.63 -3.21 6.99
N GLU A 128 40.07 -3.35 5.80
CA GLU A 128 40.35 -4.40 4.80
C GLU A 128 41.01 -5.70 5.31
N ALA A 129 40.25 -6.79 5.17
CA ALA A 129 40.81 -8.09 4.82
C ALA A 129 39.93 -8.69 3.71
N GLU A 130 40.49 -8.74 2.51
CA GLU A 130 39.98 -9.48 1.36
C GLU A 130 39.85 -10.97 1.68
N ALA A 131 38.71 -11.55 1.31
CA ALA A 131 38.62 -12.94 0.88
C ALA A 131 37.65 -12.96 -0.31
N THR A 132 38.26 -12.98 -1.49
CA THR A 132 37.65 -13.33 -2.77
C THR A 132 37.03 -14.73 -2.69
N GLU A 133 35.75 -14.85 -2.96
CA GLU A 133 35.18 -16.08 -3.54
C GLU A 133 34.12 -15.69 -4.57
N THR A 134 34.55 -15.79 -5.82
CA THR A 134 33.72 -15.74 -7.01
C THR A 134 32.86 -16.99 -7.01
N THR A 135 31.55 -16.86 -6.83
CA THR A 135 30.62 -17.94 -7.18
C THR A 135 29.38 -17.38 -7.85
N THR A 136 29.18 -17.86 -9.07
CA THR A 136 28.07 -17.67 -10.00
C THR A 136 26.70 -17.73 -9.32
N PRO A 137 25.67 -16.98 -9.77
CA PRO A 137 24.33 -17.06 -9.17
C PRO A 137 23.72 -18.42 -9.50
N GLN A 138 23.65 -19.29 -8.49
CA GLN A 138 22.85 -20.49 -8.53
C GLN A 138 21.42 -20.08 -8.19
N ALA A 139 20.50 -20.18 -9.15
CA ALA A 139 19.08 -19.87 -8.95
C ALA A 139 18.54 -20.69 -7.78
N GLN A 140 18.26 -20.02 -6.66
CA GLN A 140 17.71 -20.65 -5.47
C GLN A 140 16.21 -20.86 -5.67
N THR A 141 15.83 -22.09 -5.99
CA THR A 141 14.44 -22.52 -6.16
C THR A 141 13.77 -22.72 -4.79
N GLY A 142 13.57 -21.63 -4.06
CA GLY A 142 12.87 -21.59 -2.77
C GLY A 142 12.07 -20.30 -2.63
N ARG A 143 10.97 -20.34 -1.88
CA ARG A 143 10.21 -19.11 -1.58
C ARG A 143 11.05 -18.18 -0.70
N ARG A 144 11.09 -16.91 -1.06
CA ARG A 144 11.80 -15.87 -0.31
C ARG A 144 11.05 -15.50 0.95
N THR A 145 11.75 -15.44 2.08
CA THR A 145 11.17 -15.11 3.37
C THR A 145 11.35 -13.63 3.67
N VAL A 146 10.23 -12.93 3.90
CA VAL A 146 10.19 -11.49 4.18
C VAL A 146 9.63 -11.23 5.57
N LEU A 147 10.34 -10.45 6.38
CA LEU A 147 9.87 -10.01 7.69
C LEU A 147 9.47 -8.53 7.65
N PHE A 148 8.20 -8.23 7.91
CA PHE A 148 7.71 -6.86 8.08
C PHE A 148 7.76 -6.41 9.53
N LEU A 149 8.37 -5.25 9.77
CA LEU A 149 8.61 -4.72 11.11
C LEU A 149 7.87 -3.41 11.34
N CYS A 150 7.18 -3.30 12.47
CA CYS A 150 6.72 -2.01 13.00
C CYS A 150 6.70 -2.07 14.52
N THR A 151 6.70 -0.92 15.21
CA THR A 151 6.79 -0.86 16.68
C THR A 151 5.79 -1.79 17.39
N GLY A 152 4.50 -1.67 17.10
CA GLY A 152 3.45 -2.37 17.85
C GLY A 152 3.02 -3.76 17.33
N ASN A 153 3.47 -4.17 16.14
CA ASN A 153 2.95 -5.33 15.38
C ASN A 153 1.43 -5.55 15.53
N SER A 154 0.65 -4.51 15.25
CA SER A 154 -0.81 -4.52 15.47
C SER A 154 -1.60 -4.08 14.24
N ALA A 155 -1.02 -3.27 13.37
CA ALA A 155 -1.69 -2.71 12.18
C ALA A 155 -0.83 -2.87 10.92
N ARG A 156 0.10 -1.94 10.65
CA ARG A 156 0.89 -1.86 9.40
C ARG A 156 1.56 -3.17 9.00
N SER A 157 2.37 -3.76 9.89
CA SER A 157 3.09 -5.00 9.55
C SER A 157 2.16 -6.22 9.42
N ILE A 158 1.03 -6.24 10.11
CA ILE A 158 -0.01 -7.28 9.96
C ILE A 158 -0.70 -7.19 8.59
N LEU A 159 -1.01 -5.96 8.15
CA LEU A 159 -1.54 -5.71 6.81
C LEU A 159 -0.53 -6.15 5.74
N ALA A 160 0.74 -5.76 5.88
CA ALA A 160 1.80 -6.10 4.94
C ALA A 160 2.02 -7.62 4.82
N GLU A 161 2.10 -8.34 5.94
CA GLU A 161 2.18 -9.81 5.97
C GLU A 161 1.01 -10.45 5.20
N SER A 162 -0.21 -9.97 5.46
CA SER A 162 -1.42 -10.51 4.85
C SER A 162 -1.45 -10.29 3.34
N ILE A 163 -1.08 -9.08 2.89
CA ILE A 163 -1.05 -8.71 1.47
C ILE A 163 -0.02 -9.56 0.72
N LEU A 164 1.22 -9.64 1.21
CA LEU A 164 2.27 -10.39 0.53
C LEU A 164 1.98 -11.89 0.51
N ASN A 165 1.49 -12.47 1.60
CA ASN A 165 1.11 -13.88 1.63
C ASN A 165 -0.09 -14.21 0.72
N ARG A 166 -0.88 -13.22 0.30
CA ARG A 166 -1.93 -13.42 -0.72
C ARG A 166 -1.37 -13.26 -2.12
N LEU A 167 -0.79 -12.10 -2.41
CA LEU A 167 -0.39 -11.72 -3.77
C LEU A 167 0.86 -12.47 -4.23
N GLY A 168 1.81 -12.71 -3.33
CA GLY A 168 3.11 -13.32 -3.60
C GLY A 168 3.26 -14.77 -3.14
N SER A 169 2.18 -15.47 -2.77
CA SER A 169 2.21 -16.80 -2.12
C SER A 169 3.05 -17.87 -2.83
N ARG A 170 3.25 -17.73 -4.14
CA ARG A 170 4.04 -18.62 -4.98
C ARG A 170 5.54 -18.49 -4.72
N ASP A 171 6.01 -17.27 -4.55
CA ASP A 171 7.43 -16.93 -4.57
C ASP A 171 7.90 -16.38 -3.21
N PHE A 172 6.97 -16.04 -2.32
CA PHE A 172 7.24 -15.42 -1.02
C PHE A 172 6.53 -16.13 0.14
N VAL A 173 7.14 -16.02 1.31
CA VAL A 173 6.53 -16.26 2.62
C VAL A 173 6.77 -15.02 3.47
N ALA A 174 5.69 -14.41 3.94
CA ALA A 174 5.75 -13.21 4.75
C ALA A 174 5.49 -13.52 6.23
N PHE A 175 6.23 -12.84 7.10
CA PHE A 175 6.00 -12.78 8.53
C PHE A 175 5.96 -11.31 8.97
N SER A 176 5.40 -11.06 10.15
CA SER A 176 5.48 -9.76 10.80
C SER A 176 5.85 -9.86 12.27
N ALA A 177 6.51 -8.82 12.76
CA ALA A 177 6.87 -8.67 14.16
C ALA A 177 7.00 -7.20 14.56
N GLY A 178 7.23 -6.97 15.85
CA GLY A 178 7.46 -5.63 16.38
C GLY A 178 8.45 -5.59 17.53
N SER A 179 9.00 -4.40 17.75
CA SER A 179 9.96 -4.11 18.82
C SER A 179 9.28 -4.04 20.20
N ASN A 180 8.05 -3.53 20.22
CA ASN A 180 7.19 -3.47 21.41
C ASN A 180 5.77 -3.93 21.04
N PRO A 181 5.57 -5.24 20.81
CA PRO A 181 4.30 -5.76 20.32
C PRO A 181 3.17 -5.51 21.33
N VAL A 182 2.03 -5.07 20.82
CA VAL A 182 0.84 -4.78 21.65
C VAL A 182 0.17 -6.07 22.16
N GLY A 183 0.52 -7.23 21.58
CA GLY A 183 -0.01 -8.55 21.96
C GLY A 183 -1.39 -8.86 21.38
N LYS A 184 -1.99 -7.91 20.64
CA LYS A 184 -3.23 -8.11 19.89
C LYS A 184 -3.21 -7.33 18.58
N ILE A 185 -3.90 -7.87 17.58
CA ILE A 185 -4.13 -7.19 16.31
C ILE A 185 -5.12 -6.03 16.54
N HIS A 186 -4.88 -4.90 15.90
CA HIS A 186 -5.77 -3.76 15.97
C HIS A 186 -7.14 -4.10 15.33
N PRO A 187 -8.28 -3.83 16.01
CA PRO A 187 -9.60 -4.23 15.51
C PRO A 187 -9.91 -3.74 14.09
N ALA A 188 -9.52 -2.50 13.76
CA ALA A 188 -9.73 -1.96 12.41
C ALA A 188 -8.88 -2.68 11.33
N ALA A 189 -7.65 -3.13 11.65
CA ALA A 189 -6.87 -3.95 10.73
C ALA A 189 -7.55 -5.32 10.52
N SER A 190 -8.00 -5.97 11.60
CA SER A 190 -8.69 -7.26 11.48
C SER A 190 -10.01 -7.17 10.74
N SER A 191 -10.77 -6.07 10.92
CA SER A 191 -12.01 -5.81 10.20
C SER A 191 -11.74 -5.62 8.72
N LEU A 192 -10.81 -4.72 8.36
CA LEU A 192 -10.46 -4.44 6.98
C LEU A 192 -9.99 -5.71 6.24
N LEU A 193 -9.10 -6.49 6.88
CA LEU A 193 -8.66 -7.77 6.34
C LEU A 193 -9.84 -8.74 6.17
N GLY A 194 -10.74 -8.84 7.13
CA GLY A 194 -11.95 -9.65 7.03
C GLY A 194 -12.87 -9.21 5.89
N ASP A 195 -13.08 -7.90 5.74
CA ASP A 195 -13.90 -7.31 4.68
C ASP A 195 -13.30 -7.60 3.29
N TYR A 196 -11.97 -7.69 3.18
CA TYR A 196 -11.25 -8.06 1.96
C TYR A 196 -11.04 -9.58 1.83
N GLY A 197 -11.68 -10.37 2.70
CA GLY A 197 -11.70 -11.84 2.65
C GLY A 197 -10.39 -12.52 3.06
N TYR A 198 -9.50 -11.84 3.79
CA TYR A 198 -8.24 -12.43 4.27
C TYR A 198 -8.49 -13.37 5.44
N ALA A 199 -7.67 -14.42 5.53
CA ALA A 199 -7.65 -15.30 6.69
C ALA A 199 -6.93 -14.62 7.86
N VAL A 200 -7.68 -14.15 8.85
CA VAL A 200 -7.13 -13.44 10.03
C VAL A 200 -6.72 -14.37 11.18
N ARG A 201 -7.10 -15.66 11.13
CA ARG A 201 -6.95 -16.59 12.27
C ARG A 201 -5.51 -16.97 12.60
N ASN A 202 -4.60 -16.88 11.63
CA ASN A 202 -3.21 -17.28 11.79
C ASN A 202 -2.28 -16.09 12.05
N LEU A 203 -2.83 -14.89 12.17
CA LEU A 203 -2.09 -13.67 12.44
C LEU A 203 -1.99 -13.47 13.95
N SER A 204 -0.85 -12.97 14.42
CA SER A 204 -0.62 -12.68 15.84
C SER A 204 0.30 -11.48 15.99
N SER A 205 0.09 -10.70 17.06
CA SER A 205 1.02 -9.63 17.45
C SER A 205 2.13 -10.25 18.30
N LYS A 206 3.37 -10.16 17.82
CA LYS A 206 4.51 -10.90 18.38
C LYS A 206 5.82 -10.14 18.32
N SER A 207 6.77 -10.54 19.16
CA SER A 207 8.05 -9.86 19.30
C SER A 207 8.99 -10.27 18.18
N TRP A 208 9.77 -9.31 17.71
CA TRP A 208 10.81 -9.57 16.73
C TRP A 208 11.93 -10.52 17.21
N THR A 209 12.01 -10.77 18.52
CA THR A 209 13.00 -11.67 19.14
C THR A 209 12.77 -13.11 18.71
N GLU A 210 11.54 -13.46 18.32
CA GLU A 210 11.20 -14.77 17.75
C GLU A 210 11.94 -15.04 16.43
N PHE A 211 12.36 -13.99 15.73
CA PHE A 211 13.06 -14.07 14.44
C PHE A 211 14.57 -13.86 14.56
N ALA A 212 15.09 -13.62 15.78
CA ALA A 212 16.51 -13.40 16.03
C ALA A 212 17.21 -14.63 16.64
N GLY A 213 16.46 -15.70 16.97
CA GLY A 213 17.00 -16.94 17.51
C GLY A 213 17.62 -17.87 16.48
N THR A 214 18.33 -18.89 16.93
CA THR A 214 18.96 -19.92 16.07
C THR A 214 17.96 -20.80 15.32
N ASP A 215 16.74 -20.93 15.86
CA ASP A 215 15.65 -21.71 15.27
C ASP A 215 14.71 -20.85 14.41
N ALA A 216 15.05 -19.57 14.23
CA ALA A 216 14.26 -18.66 13.40
C ALA A 216 14.35 -19.05 11.92
N PRO A 217 13.29 -18.80 11.13
CA PRO A 217 13.38 -18.97 9.68
C PRO A 217 14.47 -18.08 9.10
N ALA A 218 15.23 -18.60 8.14
CA ALA A 218 16.20 -17.82 7.39
C ALA A 218 15.47 -16.68 6.65
N LEU A 219 15.85 -15.44 6.94
CA LEU A 219 15.24 -14.26 6.35
C LEU A 219 16.04 -13.83 5.12
N ASP A 220 15.35 -13.60 4.00
CA ASP A 220 15.94 -12.98 2.82
C ASP A 220 15.85 -11.45 2.89
N MET A 221 14.73 -10.95 3.44
CA MET A 221 14.45 -9.51 3.55
C MET A 221 13.84 -9.14 4.89
N ALA A 222 14.19 -7.95 5.38
CA ALA A 222 13.57 -7.30 6.54
C ALA A 222 13.12 -5.89 6.15
N ILE A 223 11.81 -5.64 6.20
CA ILE A 223 11.21 -4.39 5.72
C ILE A 223 10.53 -3.68 6.88
N THR A 224 11.05 -2.51 7.24
CA THR A 224 10.47 -1.67 8.30
C THR A 224 9.41 -0.76 7.71
N VAL A 225 8.19 -0.80 8.26
CA VAL A 225 7.02 -0.07 7.74
C VAL A 225 6.53 1.06 8.66
N CYS A 226 7.20 1.32 9.78
CA CYS A 226 6.93 2.48 10.62
C CYS A 226 7.68 3.73 10.13
N ASP A 227 7.08 4.91 10.28
CA ASP A 227 7.75 6.19 9.99
C ASP A 227 8.95 6.46 10.91
N ASP A 228 8.88 5.98 12.16
CA ASP A 228 9.90 6.19 13.20
C ASP A 228 11.01 5.13 13.16
N ALA A 229 11.61 4.90 12.00
CA ALA A 229 12.73 3.96 11.86
C ALA A 229 14.06 4.49 12.42
N ALA A 230 14.12 5.75 12.86
CA ALA A 230 15.35 6.43 13.24
C ALA A 230 15.82 6.15 14.68
N ASP A 231 14.94 5.70 15.59
CA ASP A 231 15.24 5.61 17.02
C ASP A 231 15.24 4.19 17.61
N GLU A 232 14.98 3.15 16.79
CA GLU A 232 15.01 1.76 17.25
C GLU A 232 16.22 1.03 16.65
N THR A 233 17.14 0.58 17.52
CA THR A 233 18.24 -0.28 17.10
C THR A 233 17.67 -1.64 16.70
N CYS A 234 17.43 -1.83 15.40
CA CYS A 234 17.01 -3.11 14.86
C CYS A 234 18.05 -4.18 15.24
N PRO A 235 17.62 -5.38 15.67
CA PRO A 235 18.55 -6.44 16.02
C PRO A 235 19.34 -6.88 14.79
N VAL A 236 20.55 -7.40 15.03
CA VAL A 236 21.31 -8.09 13.99
C VAL A 236 20.61 -9.41 13.70
N TRP A 237 20.04 -9.53 12.51
CA TRP A 237 19.38 -10.75 12.06
C TRP A 237 20.40 -11.81 11.67
N PRO A 238 20.22 -13.08 12.10
CA PRO A 238 20.97 -14.20 11.54
C PRO A 238 20.88 -14.23 10.01
N GLY A 239 22.00 -14.45 9.32
CA GLY A 239 22.06 -14.48 7.85
C GLY A 239 22.09 -13.12 7.15
N GLY A 240 21.83 -12.02 7.86
CA GLY A 240 21.90 -10.67 7.30
C GLY A 240 20.96 -10.49 6.10
N PRO A 241 19.63 -10.42 6.30
CA PRO A 241 18.69 -10.13 5.23
C PRO A 241 18.95 -8.75 4.61
N ILE A 242 18.47 -8.56 3.38
CA ILE A 242 18.46 -7.24 2.75
C ILE A 242 17.42 -6.38 3.48
N ALA A 243 17.81 -5.19 3.94
CA ALA A 243 16.97 -4.36 4.79
C ALA A 243 16.42 -3.16 4.03
N ALA A 244 15.12 -2.89 4.10
CA ALA A 244 14.52 -1.72 3.46
C ALA A 244 13.55 -0.97 4.39
N HIS A 245 13.31 0.30 4.10
CA HIS A 245 12.42 1.15 4.89
C HIS A 245 11.30 1.72 4.03
N TRP A 246 10.08 1.33 4.36
CA TRP A 246 8.83 1.73 3.71
C TRP A 246 7.96 2.43 4.74
N GLY A 247 8.39 3.59 5.23
CA GLY A 247 7.64 4.37 6.22
C GLY A 247 6.19 4.64 5.78
N LEU A 248 5.24 4.38 6.67
CA LEU A 248 3.84 4.81 6.54
C LEU A 248 3.32 5.42 7.85
N PRO A 249 2.45 6.46 7.75
CA PRO A 249 1.70 6.99 8.88
C PRO A 249 1.04 5.89 9.68
N ASP A 250 1.07 5.98 11.01
CA ASP A 250 0.39 4.98 11.83
C ASP A 250 -1.12 5.16 11.78
N PRO A 251 -1.89 4.25 11.15
CA PRO A 251 -3.34 4.37 11.14
C PRO A 251 -3.95 4.18 12.54
N ALA A 252 -3.24 3.53 13.48
CA ALA A 252 -3.69 3.37 14.86
C ALA A 252 -3.53 4.66 15.69
N ALA A 253 -2.73 5.63 15.23
CA ALA A 253 -2.60 6.94 15.89
C ALA A 253 -3.71 7.91 15.49
N VAL A 254 -4.49 7.61 14.45
CA VAL A 254 -5.59 8.45 14.00
C VAL A 254 -6.73 8.41 15.00
N THR A 255 -7.15 9.60 15.45
CA THR A 255 -8.28 9.79 16.36
C THR A 255 -9.47 10.38 15.61
N GLY A 256 -10.70 10.09 16.06
CA GLY A 256 -11.91 10.62 15.47
C GLY A 256 -13.02 9.57 15.32
N SER A 257 -13.91 9.80 14.36
CA SER A 257 -15.01 8.90 14.05
C SER A 257 -14.52 7.56 13.48
N LYS A 258 -15.35 6.51 13.61
CA LYS A 258 -15.06 5.19 13.02
C LYS A 258 -14.76 5.27 11.52
N ALA A 259 -15.45 6.16 10.80
CA ALA A 259 -15.23 6.36 9.37
C ALA A 259 -13.84 6.95 9.07
N GLN A 260 -13.38 7.92 9.87
CA GLN A 260 -12.05 8.51 9.71
C GLN A 260 -10.93 7.49 10.00
N ILE A 261 -11.11 6.69 11.05
CA ILE A 261 -10.18 5.59 11.37
C ILE A 261 -10.17 4.58 10.22
N ALA A 262 -11.35 4.15 9.73
CA ALA A 262 -11.43 3.21 8.61
C ALA A 262 -10.70 3.73 7.36
N VAL A 263 -10.89 5.02 7.01
CA VAL A 263 -10.17 5.66 5.90
C VAL A 263 -8.66 5.61 6.09
N ALA A 264 -8.14 5.85 7.30
CA ALA A 264 -6.70 5.78 7.56
C ALA A 264 -6.13 4.36 7.40
N PHE A 265 -6.88 3.35 7.85
CA PHE A 265 -6.50 1.94 7.68
C PHE A 265 -6.53 1.54 6.19
N GLU A 266 -7.53 2.00 5.44
CA GLU A 266 -7.66 1.72 4.00
C GLU A 266 -6.53 2.39 3.19
N GLN A 267 -6.22 3.66 3.49
CA GLN A 267 -5.06 4.36 2.88
C GLN A 267 -3.74 3.64 3.16
N THR A 268 -3.56 3.15 4.39
CA THR A 268 -2.37 2.37 4.76
C THR A 268 -2.31 1.06 3.99
N TYR A 269 -3.44 0.36 3.85
CA TYR A 269 -3.53 -0.86 3.05
C TYR A 269 -3.16 -0.59 1.59
N GLU A 270 -3.74 0.43 0.95
CA GLU A 270 -3.49 0.77 -0.45
C GLU A 270 -2.01 1.08 -0.70
N ALA A 271 -1.38 1.84 0.21
CA ALA A 271 0.04 2.16 0.11
C ALA A 271 0.91 0.89 0.25
N LEU A 272 0.57 -0.02 1.18
CA LEU A 272 1.28 -1.30 1.31
C LEU A 272 1.08 -2.20 0.10
N GLU A 273 -0.14 -2.27 -0.45
CA GLU A 273 -0.46 -3.07 -1.63
C GLU A 273 0.29 -2.57 -2.86
N ALA A 274 0.37 -1.25 -3.07
CA ALA A 274 1.16 -0.67 -4.16
C ALA A 274 2.66 -1.01 -4.03
N ARG A 275 3.22 -0.88 -2.83
CA ARG A 275 4.64 -1.20 -2.57
C ARG A 275 4.94 -2.69 -2.71
N ILE A 276 4.05 -3.54 -2.22
CA ILE A 276 4.17 -5.00 -2.36
C ILE A 276 3.99 -5.41 -3.83
N SER A 277 3.09 -4.77 -4.58
CA SER A 277 2.98 -5.04 -6.03
C SER A 277 4.27 -4.67 -6.75
N ALA A 278 4.86 -3.51 -6.44
CA ALA A 278 6.16 -3.12 -6.99
C ALA A 278 7.29 -4.09 -6.59
N LEU A 279 7.24 -4.67 -5.38
CA LEU A 279 8.16 -5.74 -4.97
C LEU A 279 8.02 -6.99 -5.84
N LEU A 280 6.78 -7.42 -6.12
CA LEU A 280 6.48 -8.61 -6.91
C LEU A 280 6.89 -8.45 -8.38
N ASP A 281 6.90 -7.21 -8.89
CA ASP A 281 7.34 -6.89 -10.25
C ASP A 281 8.87 -6.90 -10.43
N LEU A 282 9.65 -6.96 -9.33
CA LEU A 282 11.11 -7.02 -9.42
C LEU A 282 11.58 -8.37 -9.96
N SER A 283 12.46 -8.34 -10.97
CA SER A 283 13.16 -9.53 -11.49
C SER A 283 14.31 -9.95 -10.56
N MET A 284 13.96 -10.39 -9.36
CA MET A 284 14.92 -10.66 -8.27
C MET A 284 15.91 -11.79 -8.57
N ASP A 285 15.61 -12.69 -9.50
CA ASP A 285 16.54 -13.77 -9.90
C ASP A 285 17.72 -13.25 -10.75
N GLU A 286 17.59 -12.04 -11.30
CA GLU A 286 18.58 -11.40 -12.17
C GLU A 286 19.41 -10.34 -11.44
N MET A 287 19.07 -10.02 -10.19
CA MET A 287 19.70 -8.96 -9.41
C MET A 287 20.71 -9.53 -8.43
N ASP A 288 21.87 -8.88 -8.32
CA ASP A 288 22.75 -9.10 -7.19
C ASP A 288 22.19 -8.46 -5.90
N ARG A 289 22.86 -8.72 -4.78
CA ARG A 289 22.42 -8.23 -3.47
C ARG A 289 22.39 -6.70 -3.38
N ALA A 290 23.33 -5.99 -4.01
CA ALA A 290 23.43 -4.54 -3.97
C ALA A 290 22.36 -3.89 -4.86
N GLU A 291 22.11 -4.46 -6.04
CA GLU A 291 21.03 -4.07 -6.93
C GLU A 291 19.66 -4.26 -6.27
N MET A 292 19.47 -5.41 -5.61
CA MET A 292 18.23 -5.68 -4.88
C MET A 292 18.03 -4.73 -3.71
N GLN A 293 19.11 -4.40 -2.98
CA GLN A 293 19.07 -3.39 -1.93
C GLN A 293 18.65 -2.01 -2.46
N LEU A 294 19.16 -1.60 -3.62
CA LEU A 294 18.78 -0.34 -4.27
C LEU A 294 17.33 -0.37 -4.75
N ALA A 295 16.89 -1.46 -5.38
CA ALA A 295 15.53 -1.63 -5.87
C ALA A 295 14.50 -1.58 -4.72
N LEU A 296 14.77 -2.28 -3.61
CA LEU A 296 13.89 -2.25 -2.44
C LEU A 296 13.79 -0.86 -1.80
N ASN A 297 14.89 -0.11 -1.77
CA ASN A 297 14.91 1.26 -1.24
C ASN A 297 14.24 2.28 -2.16
N ALA A 298 14.08 1.96 -3.45
CA ALA A 298 13.37 2.79 -4.41
C ALA A 298 11.84 2.69 -4.28
N ILE A 299 11.33 1.60 -3.69
CA ILE A 299 9.91 1.41 -3.41
C ILE A 299 9.50 2.33 -2.24
N LYS A 300 8.60 3.28 -2.50
CA LYS A 300 8.12 4.30 -1.54
C LYS A 300 6.64 4.54 -1.66
#